data_AF-A0A537ZT33-F1
#
_entry.id   AF-A0A537ZT33-F1
#
_cell.length_a   1.000
_cell.length_b   1.000
_cell.length_c   1.000
_cell.angle_alpha   90.00
_cell.angle_beta   90.00
_cell.angle_gamma   90.00
#
_symmetry.space_group_name_H-M   'P 1'
#
loop_
_entity.id
_entity.type
_entity.pdbx_description
1 polymer ?
#
loop_
_entity_poly.entity_id
_entity_poly.type
_entity_poly.pdbx_seq_one_letter_code
_entity_poly.pdbx_strand_id
1 'polypeptide(L)'
;QLQGKDPTVIPVNKLGIPTYNELVLVANSDTLDDKSEDIRLFLDALERGTKAAVADPAGATKDILDAGKGLDPQTTAAEVRKTLPLLLPHGTGHPYGYMDPAQWQKFAQFFANNGEIKALPQIGDVLTNALLPGTKKP
;
A
#
# COMPACT_ATOMS: atom_id res chain seq x y z
N GLN A 1 -0.82 25.97 4.62
CA GLN A 1 -0.36 26.92 5.67
C GLN A 1 1.03 26.58 6.26
N LEU A 2 1.75 25.55 5.78
CA LEU A 2 3.10 25.17 6.27
C LEU A 2 4.24 25.38 5.25
N GLN A 3 3.96 26.01 4.11
CA GLN A 3 4.94 26.22 3.05
C GLN A 3 6.04 27.19 3.53
N GLY A 4 7.32 26.84 3.30
CA GLY A 4 8.48 27.62 3.72
C GLY A 4 8.86 27.47 5.20
N LYS A 5 8.30 26.48 5.92
CA LYS A 5 8.73 26.11 7.27
C LYS A 5 9.87 25.08 7.21
N ASP A 6 10.63 24.97 8.31
CA ASP A 6 11.73 24.01 8.46
C ASP A 6 11.33 22.89 9.44
N PRO A 7 10.72 21.79 8.94
CA PRO A 7 10.22 20.72 9.80
C PRO A 7 11.34 19.75 10.23
N THR A 8 11.32 19.36 11.50
CA THR A 8 12.10 18.21 11.97
C THR A 8 11.31 16.93 11.72
N VAL A 9 11.83 16.05 10.86
CA VAL A 9 11.22 14.75 10.57
C VAL A 9 11.85 13.68 11.45
N ILE A 10 11.04 13.02 12.28
CA ILE A 10 11.45 11.87 13.09
C ILE A 10 10.74 10.62 12.52
N PRO A 11 11.48 9.72 11.84
CA PRO A 11 10.90 8.48 11.33
C PRO A 11 10.31 7.62 12.46
N VAL A 12 9.09 7.10 12.25
CA VAL A 12 8.36 6.33 13.27
C VAL A 12 9.07 5.05 13.71
N ASN A 13 9.87 4.45 12.83
CA ASN A 13 10.68 3.28 13.18
C ASN A 13 11.79 3.58 14.20
N LYS A 14 12.22 4.85 14.32
CA LYS A 14 13.14 5.30 15.39
C LYS A 14 12.42 5.49 16.72
N LEU A 15 11.10 5.48 16.72
CA LEU A 15 10.25 5.59 17.91
C LEU A 15 9.75 4.22 18.40
N GLY A 16 10.32 3.12 17.89
CA GLY A 16 9.97 1.76 18.30
C GLY A 16 8.76 1.16 17.58
N ILE A 17 8.18 1.86 16.61
CA ILE A 17 7.11 1.30 15.76
C ILE A 17 7.75 0.32 14.76
N PRO A 18 7.33 -0.95 14.70
CA PRO A 18 7.91 -1.92 13.77
C PRO A 18 7.60 -1.53 12.33
N THR A 19 8.29 -2.13 11.35
CA THR A 19 7.94 -1.96 9.93
C THR A 19 6.55 -2.55 9.63
N TYR A 20 5.75 -1.83 8.86
CA TYR A 20 4.41 -2.24 8.40
C TYR A 20 4.14 -1.69 6.99
N ASN A 21 3.11 -2.21 6.32
CA ASN A 21 2.60 -1.63 5.09
C ASN A 21 1.72 -0.41 5.42
N GLU A 22 2.15 0.80 5.03
CA GLU A 22 1.41 2.04 5.36
C GLU A 22 0.07 2.17 4.63
N LEU A 23 -0.04 1.66 3.40
CA LEU A 23 -1.26 1.69 2.59
C LEU A 23 -1.59 0.28 2.11
N VAL A 24 -2.85 -0.13 2.31
CA VAL A 24 -3.33 -1.48 2.01
C VAL A 24 -4.72 -1.43 1.36
N LEU A 25 -5.03 -2.45 0.56
CA LEU A 25 -6.39 -2.71 0.08
C LEU A 25 -7.10 -3.62 1.08
N VAL A 26 -8.35 -3.31 1.40
CA VAL A 26 -9.17 -4.09 2.33
C VAL A 26 -10.45 -4.51 1.63
N ALA A 27 -10.85 -5.77 1.83
CA ALA A 27 -12.12 -6.31 1.38
C ALA A 27 -12.75 -7.12 2.52
N ASN A 28 -14.08 -7.24 2.49
CA ASN A 28 -14.80 -8.14 3.39
C ASN A 28 -14.57 -9.60 2.97
N SER A 29 -14.51 -10.52 3.94
CA SER A 29 -14.26 -11.95 3.70
C SER A 29 -15.28 -12.59 2.74
N ASP A 30 -16.57 -12.28 2.87
CA ASP A 30 -17.61 -12.80 1.97
C ASP A 30 -17.37 -12.32 0.54
N THR A 31 -16.88 -11.07 0.38
CA THR A 31 -16.51 -10.54 -0.95
C THR A 31 -15.26 -11.22 -1.52
N LEU A 32 -14.29 -11.59 -0.68
CA LEU A 32 -13.10 -12.33 -1.11
C LEU A 32 -13.49 -13.71 -1.66
N ASP A 33 -14.47 -14.37 -1.04
CA ASP A 33 -14.93 -15.69 -1.45
C ASP A 33 -15.81 -15.59 -2.71
N ASP A 34 -16.83 -14.73 -2.68
CA ASP A 34 -17.83 -14.62 -3.75
C ASP A 34 -17.27 -14.01 -5.04
N LYS A 35 -16.30 -13.10 -4.93
CA LYS A 35 -15.77 -12.30 -6.04
C LYS A 35 -14.26 -12.45 -6.24
N SER A 36 -13.71 -13.60 -5.86
CA SER A 36 -12.26 -13.83 -5.92
C SER A 36 -11.65 -13.56 -7.30
N GLU A 37 -12.37 -13.85 -8.39
CA GLU A 37 -11.89 -13.60 -9.76
C GLU A 37 -11.92 -12.10 -10.11
N ASP A 38 -12.99 -11.38 -9.78
CA ASP A 38 -13.07 -9.94 -10.00
C ASP A 38 -11.96 -9.20 -9.25
N ILE A 39 -11.66 -9.64 -8.02
CA ILE A 39 -10.58 -9.07 -7.21
C ILE A 39 -9.22 -9.36 -7.84
N ARG A 40 -8.98 -10.57 -8.34
CA ARG A 40 -7.74 -10.89 -9.06
C ARG A 40 -7.57 -10.01 -10.30
N LEU A 41 -8.61 -9.84 -11.10
CA LEU A 41 -8.59 -9.00 -12.29
C LEU A 41 -8.38 -7.52 -11.94
N PHE A 42 -9.00 -7.04 -10.86
CA PHE A 42 -8.79 -5.70 -10.34
C PHE A 42 -7.32 -5.49 -9.94
N LEU A 43 -6.72 -6.43 -9.21
CA LEU A 43 -5.33 -6.34 -8.77
C LEU A 43 -4.34 -6.41 -9.94
N ASP A 44 -4.63 -7.21 -10.97
CA ASP A 44 -3.84 -7.25 -12.21
C ASP A 44 -3.91 -5.91 -12.97
N ALA A 45 -5.11 -5.35 -13.11
CA ALA A 45 -5.30 -4.04 -13.71
C ALA A 45 -4.58 -2.94 -12.92
N LEU A 46 -4.62 -3.01 -11.59
CA LEU A 46 -3.92 -2.07 -10.70
C LEU A 46 -2.40 -2.17 -10.84
N GLU A 47 -1.84 -3.39 -10.93
CA GLU A 47 -0.41 -3.58 -11.18
C GLU A 47 -0.01 -2.96 -12.53
N ARG A 48 -0.77 -3.23 -13.60
CA ARG A 48 -0.52 -2.66 -14.93
C ARG A 48 -0.61 -1.14 -14.93
N GLY A 49 -1.63 -0.57 -14.28
CA GLY A 49 -1.78 0.86 -14.11
C GLY A 49 -0.62 1.48 -13.33
N THR A 50 -0.17 0.83 -12.27
CA THR A 50 1.00 1.30 -11.49
C THR A 50 2.28 1.28 -12.31
N LYS A 51 2.53 0.21 -13.09
CA LYS A 51 3.68 0.13 -13.99
C LYS A 51 3.65 1.22 -15.05
N ALA A 52 2.48 1.49 -15.63
CA ALA A 52 2.29 2.57 -16.60
C ALA A 52 2.56 3.94 -15.96
N ALA A 53 2.04 4.20 -14.76
CA ALA A 53 2.26 5.44 -14.04
C ALA A 53 3.75 5.65 -13.69
N VAL A 54 4.45 4.60 -13.26
CA VAL A 54 5.90 4.66 -13.00
C VAL A 54 6.70 4.97 -14.28
N ALA A 55 6.27 4.44 -15.43
CA ALA A 55 6.91 4.69 -16.71
C ALA A 55 6.63 6.11 -17.25
N ASP A 56 5.48 6.71 -16.93
CA ASP A 56 5.13 8.10 -17.26
C ASP A 56 4.59 8.87 -16.05
N PRO A 57 5.46 9.33 -15.13
CA PRO A 57 5.03 10.10 -13.97
C PRO A 57 4.40 11.45 -14.33
N ALA A 58 4.70 12.02 -15.50
CA ALA A 58 4.14 13.29 -15.94
C ALA A 58 2.68 13.10 -16.40
N GLY A 59 2.41 12.06 -17.20
CA GLY A 59 1.06 11.63 -17.55
C GLY A 59 0.24 11.28 -16.30
N ALA A 60 0.79 10.49 -15.39
CA ALA A 60 0.11 10.16 -14.12
C ALA A 60 -0.21 11.40 -13.27
N THR A 61 0.69 12.38 -13.22
CA THR A 61 0.43 13.67 -12.55
C THR A 61 -0.73 14.40 -13.20
N LYS A 62 -0.78 14.45 -14.54
CA LYS A 62 -1.87 15.08 -15.28
C LYS A 62 -3.20 14.39 -14.99
N ASP A 63 -3.26 13.07 -15.03
CA ASP A 63 -4.48 12.31 -14.78
C ASP A 63 -5.02 12.55 -13.36
N ILE A 64 -4.13 12.63 -12.36
CA ILE A 64 -4.49 12.95 -10.96
C ILE A 64 -5.05 14.37 -10.85
N LEU A 65 -4.42 15.35 -11.51
CA LEU A 65 -4.87 16.75 -11.48
C LEU A 65 -6.21 16.94 -12.19
N ASP A 66 -6.47 16.20 -13.28
CA ASP A 66 -7.73 16.25 -14.01
C ASP A 66 -8.88 15.59 -13.21
N ALA A 67 -8.59 14.52 -12.48
CA ALA A 67 -9.57 13.80 -11.65
C ALA A 67 -9.87 14.51 -10.31
N GLY A 68 -8.88 15.23 -9.77
CA GLY A 68 -8.96 15.88 -8.46
C GLY A 68 -9.46 17.34 -8.52
N LYS A 69 -9.95 17.84 -7.38
CA LYS A 69 -10.21 19.28 -7.18
C LYS A 69 -9.33 19.80 -6.06
N GLY A 70 -8.77 21.00 -6.22
CA GLY A 70 -7.98 21.67 -5.19
C GLY A 70 -6.55 21.15 -5.02
N LEU A 71 -6.04 20.36 -5.96
CA LEU A 71 -4.65 19.91 -5.97
C LEU A 71 -3.73 21.01 -6.54
N ASP A 72 -2.60 21.23 -5.87
CA ASP A 72 -1.56 22.14 -6.36
C ASP A 72 -0.64 21.40 -7.35
N PRO A 73 -0.51 21.86 -8.61
CA PRO A 73 0.25 21.14 -9.63
C PRO A 73 1.71 20.86 -9.28
N GLN A 74 2.39 21.81 -8.63
CA GLN A 74 3.80 21.65 -8.28
C GLN A 74 3.99 20.62 -7.17
N THR A 75 3.15 20.69 -6.15
CA THR A 75 3.16 19.76 -5.02
C THR A 75 2.80 18.36 -5.48
N THR A 76 1.72 18.18 -6.24
CA THR A 76 1.30 16.87 -6.77
C THR A 76 2.41 16.25 -7.64
N ALA A 77 3.03 17.03 -8.53
CA ALA A 77 4.13 16.51 -9.34
C ALA A 77 5.33 16.06 -8.48
N ALA A 78 5.62 16.75 -7.38
CA ALA A 78 6.69 16.37 -6.46
C ALA A 78 6.36 15.09 -5.69
N GLU A 79 5.12 14.95 -5.21
CA GLU A 79 4.62 13.76 -4.52
C GLU A 79 4.67 12.54 -5.45
N VAL A 80 4.05 12.63 -6.63
CA VAL A 80 4.00 11.55 -7.63
C VAL A 80 5.40 11.02 -7.98
N ARG A 81 6.36 11.93 -8.24
CA ARG A 81 7.75 11.53 -8.53
C ARG A 81 8.43 10.79 -7.37
N LYS A 82 8.05 11.07 -6.12
CA LYS A 82 8.66 10.46 -4.94
C LYS A 82 7.97 9.17 -4.53
N THR A 83 6.66 9.07 -4.70
CA THR A 83 5.87 7.94 -4.20
C THR A 83 5.69 6.82 -5.22
N LEU A 84 5.53 7.13 -6.52
CA LEU A 84 5.26 6.09 -7.53
C LEU A 84 6.31 4.96 -7.56
N PRO A 85 7.63 5.23 -7.51
CA PRO A 85 8.60 4.15 -7.52
C PRO A 85 8.45 3.19 -6.34
N LEU A 86 7.97 3.68 -5.18
CA LEU A 86 7.79 2.90 -3.95
C LEU A 86 6.61 1.92 -4.04
N LEU A 87 5.73 2.07 -5.04
CA LEU A 87 4.55 1.22 -5.21
C LEU A 87 4.85 -0.08 -5.97
N LEU A 88 6.05 -0.24 -6.53
CA LEU A 88 6.48 -1.47 -7.19
C LEU A 88 7.37 -2.33 -6.29
N PRO A 89 7.32 -3.67 -6.40
CA PRO A 89 8.24 -4.55 -5.68
C PRO A 89 9.71 -4.23 -6.00
N HIS A 90 10.54 -4.10 -4.98
CA HIS A 90 11.97 -3.83 -5.14
C HIS A 90 12.82 -5.07 -4.79
N GLY A 91 13.26 -5.82 -5.79
CA GLY A 91 14.32 -6.83 -5.63
C GLY A 91 14.01 -8.00 -4.70
N THR A 92 12.74 -8.20 -4.31
CA THR A 92 12.34 -9.25 -3.35
C THR A 92 11.89 -10.55 -4.01
N GLY A 93 11.61 -10.55 -5.31
CA GLY A 93 11.00 -11.69 -6.01
C GLY A 93 9.52 -11.93 -5.66
N HIS A 94 8.91 -11.05 -4.86
CA HIS A 94 7.49 -11.12 -4.51
C HIS A 94 6.61 -10.40 -5.54
N PRO A 95 5.34 -10.83 -5.70
CA PRO A 95 4.40 -10.17 -6.62
C PRO A 95 4.03 -8.76 -6.15
N TYR A 96 3.44 -7.98 -7.07
CA TYR A 96 2.84 -6.68 -6.76
C TYR A 96 1.81 -6.80 -5.63
N GLY A 97 1.86 -5.89 -4.66
CA GLY A 97 0.96 -5.89 -3.50
C GLY A 97 1.29 -6.92 -2.41
N TYR A 98 2.39 -7.66 -2.52
CA TYR A 98 2.78 -8.62 -1.49
C TYR A 98 2.98 -7.98 -0.12
N MET A 99 2.41 -8.61 0.89
CA MET A 99 2.52 -8.24 2.28
C MET A 99 3.15 -9.37 3.09
N ASP A 100 4.20 -9.07 3.84
CA ASP A 100 4.95 -10.05 4.63
C ASP A 100 4.18 -10.44 5.91
N PRO A 101 3.71 -11.69 6.05
CA PRO A 101 2.97 -12.14 7.23
C PRO A 101 3.75 -11.96 8.55
N ALA A 102 5.08 -12.05 8.52
CA ALA A 102 5.90 -11.86 9.72
C ALA A 102 5.96 -10.40 10.17
N GLN A 103 5.89 -9.44 9.22
CA GLN A 103 5.78 -8.01 9.56
C GLN A 103 4.41 -7.70 10.15
N TRP A 104 3.35 -8.26 9.57
CA TRP A 104 1.99 -8.15 10.11
C TRP A 104 1.87 -8.73 11.53
N GLN A 105 2.51 -9.88 11.78
CA GLN A 105 2.56 -10.46 13.13
C GLN A 105 3.25 -9.55 14.14
N LYS A 106 4.38 -8.94 13.78
CA LYS A 106 5.10 -8.01 14.65
C LYS A 106 4.28 -6.74 14.92
N PHE A 107 3.60 -6.22 13.90
CA PHE A 107 2.77 -5.03 14.04
C PHE A 107 1.54 -5.28 14.91
N ALA A 108 0.85 -6.41 14.73
CA ALA A 108 -0.25 -6.82 15.60
C ALA A 108 0.21 -7.00 17.06
N GLN A 109 1.40 -7.57 17.28
CA GLN A 109 1.98 -7.68 18.62
C GLN A 109 2.29 -6.32 19.24
N PHE A 110 2.80 -5.37 18.45
CA PHE A 110 3.01 -4.00 18.91
C PHE A 110 1.67 -3.36 19.36
N PHE A 111 0.60 -3.52 18.60
CA PHE A 111 -0.74 -3.02 19.00
C PHE A 111 -1.23 -3.69 20.29
N ALA A 112 -1.07 -5.00 20.43
CA ALA A 112 -1.48 -5.72 21.63
C ALA A 112 -0.68 -5.26 22.87
N ASN A 113 0.63 -5.09 22.75
CA ASN A 113 1.50 -4.64 23.84
C ASN A 113 1.17 -3.22 24.31
N ASN A 114 0.65 -2.38 23.40
CA ASN A 114 0.23 -1.02 23.71
C ASN A 114 -1.26 -0.91 24.10
N GLY A 115 -1.99 -2.02 24.14
CA GLY A 115 -3.41 -2.04 24.54
C GLY A 115 -4.39 -1.57 23.47
N GLU A 116 -3.96 -1.37 22.22
CA GLU A 116 -4.80 -0.93 21.10
C GLU A 116 -5.75 -2.04 20.60
N ILE A 117 -5.36 -3.30 20.81
CA ILE A 117 -6.20 -4.47 20.52
C ILE A 117 -6.27 -5.40 21.73
N LYS A 118 -7.45 -6.00 21.94
CA LYS A 118 -7.72 -6.87 23.10
C LYS A 118 -7.12 -8.27 22.96
N ALA A 119 -6.92 -8.73 21.73
CA ALA A 119 -6.41 -10.05 21.41
C ALA A 119 -5.59 -10.01 20.11
N LEU A 120 -4.59 -10.87 20.03
CA LEU A 120 -3.79 -11.03 18.82
C LEU A 120 -4.58 -11.84 17.78
N PRO A 121 -4.83 -11.32 16.58
CA PRO A 121 -5.49 -12.07 15.53
C PRO A 121 -4.58 -13.17 14.99
N GLN A 122 -5.16 -14.23 14.43
CA GLN A 122 -4.40 -15.10 13.53
C GLN A 122 -4.14 -14.33 12.24
N ILE A 123 -2.91 -14.39 11.72
CA ILE A 123 -2.54 -13.58 10.55
C ILE A 123 -3.35 -13.96 9.31
N GLY A 124 -3.70 -15.24 9.15
CA GLY A 124 -4.56 -15.69 8.06
C GLY A 124 -5.97 -15.07 8.07
N ASP A 125 -6.45 -14.58 9.22
CA ASP A 125 -7.77 -13.95 9.35
C ASP A 125 -7.77 -12.48 8.92
N VAL A 126 -6.60 -11.84 8.91
CA VAL A 126 -6.45 -10.40 8.64
C VAL A 126 -5.58 -10.09 7.42
N LEU A 127 -5.00 -11.13 6.80
CA LEU A 127 -4.07 -11.01 5.69
C LEU A 127 -4.22 -12.18 4.71
N THR A 128 -4.33 -11.86 3.42
CA THR A 128 -4.19 -12.84 2.34
C THR A 128 -3.36 -12.29 1.19
N ASN A 129 -2.48 -13.13 0.66
CA ASN A 129 -1.72 -12.88 -0.58
C ASN A 129 -2.22 -13.79 -1.74
N ALA A 130 -3.27 -14.58 -1.54
CA ALA A 130 -3.71 -15.62 -2.47
C ALA A 130 -4.39 -15.11 -3.75
N LEU A 131 -4.73 -13.81 -3.77
CA LEU A 131 -5.38 -13.14 -4.91
C LEU A 131 -4.41 -12.23 -5.68
N LEU A 132 -3.14 -12.16 -5.27
CA LEU A 132 -2.18 -11.26 -5.92
C LEU A 132 -1.85 -11.72 -7.35
N PRO A 133 -1.50 -10.79 -8.26
CA PRO A 133 -1.10 -11.13 -9.62
C PRO A 133 0.09 -12.11 -9.66
N GLY A 134 0.10 -13.00 -10.64
CA GLY A 134 1.18 -13.98 -10.83
C GLY A 134 1.23 -15.12 -9.81
N THR A 135 0.28 -15.17 -8.85
CA THR A 135 0.10 -16.36 -7.99
C THR A 135 -0.55 -17.49 -8.79
N LYS A 136 -0.07 -18.73 -8.60
CA LYS A 136 -0.66 -19.90 -9.27
C LYS A 136 -2.09 -20.09 -8.76
N LYS A 137 -3.01 -20.38 -9.68
CA LYS A 137 -4.38 -20.77 -9.34
C LYS A 137 -4.32 -22.01 -8.41
N PRO A 138 -5.07 -22.03 -7.30
CA PRO A 138 -5.15 -23.22 -6.44
C PRO A 138 -5.65 -24.44 -7.22
#